data_AF-A0A836QNU1-F1
#
_entry.id   AF-A0A836QNU1-F1
#
_cell.length_a   1.000
_cell.length_b   1.000
_cell.length_c   1.000
_cell.angle_alpha   90.00
_cell.angle_beta   90.00
_cell.angle_gamma   90.00
#
_symmetry.space_group_name_H-M   'P 1'
#
loop_
_entity.id
_entity.type
_entity.pdbx_description
1 polymer ?
#
loop_
_entity_poly.entity_id
_entity_poly.type
_entity_poly.pdbx_seq_one_letter_code
_entity_poly.pdbx_strand_id
1 'polypeptide(L)'
;MKYIRCLVIICAIALTGTTSTLANCGAGPKQPELPNGATAGPEEMKTALDATATFDVAVKNYADCLIAAAQEDADLVAAAQEAIEEYNRLIAAAQTAMDERNALVERWNAEAGIFRARLAD
;
A
#
# COMPACT_ATOMS: atom_id res chain seq x y z
N MET A 1 37.84 -8.22 -24.27
CA MET A 1 38.88 -7.33 -23.73
C MET A 1 38.60 -7.09 -22.26
N LYS A 2 39.58 -7.42 -21.41
CA LYS A 2 39.59 -7.19 -19.95
C LYS A 2 39.88 -5.72 -19.69
N TYR A 3 38.97 -5.00 -19.04
CA TYR A 3 39.34 -3.80 -18.27
C TYR A 3 38.64 -3.81 -16.92
N ILE A 4 39.48 -4.10 -15.94
CA ILE A 4 39.32 -3.86 -14.52
C ILE A 4 39.16 -2.35 -14.31
N ARG A 5 38.17 -1.95 -13.50
CA ARG A 5 38.40 -1.02 -12.38
C ARG A 5 37.17 -0.96 -11.48
N CYS A 6 37.30 -1.67 -10.36
CA CYS A 6 36.48 -1.56 -9.18
C CYS A 6 36.34 -0.10 -8.76
N LEU A 7 35.12 0.41 -8.75
CA LEU A 7 34.71 1.45 -7.81
C LEU A 7 33.84 0.75 -6.77
N VAL A 8 34.50 0.26 -5.73
CA VAL A 8 33.85 -0.17 -4.49
C VAL A 8 33.33 1.10 -3.84
N ILE A 9 32.08 1.45 -4.14
CA ILE A 9 31.34 2.43 -3.35
C ILE A 9 30.91 1.68 -2.10
N ILE A 10 31.68 1.86 -1.02
CA ILE A 10 31.29 1.47 0.32
C ILE A 10 30.17 2.44 0.73
N CYS A 11 28.94 2.13 0.33
CA CYS A 11 27.77 2.66 1.02
C CYS A 11 27.73 1.97 2.38
N ALA A 12 28.32 2.62 3.38
CA ALA A 12 28.01 2.36 4.77
C ALA A 12 26.54 2.74 5.00
N ILE A 13 25.63 1.80 4.66
CA ILE A 13 24.24 1.87 5.10
C ILE A 13 24.30 1.48 6.57
N ALA A 14 24.37 2.52 7.41
CA ALA A 14 24.17 2.38 8.84
C ALA A 14 22.86 1.61 9.05
N LEU A 15 22.94 0.55 9.86
CA LEU A 15 21.80 -0.13 10.43
C LEU A 15 20.95 0.91 11.18
N THR A 16 19.89 1.41 10.56
CA THR A 16 18.75 1.95 11.29
C THR A 16 17.68 0.89 11.26
N GLY A 17 17.32 0.43 12.46
CA GLY A 17 16.54 -0.78 12.69
C GLY A 17 15.29 -0.88 11.82
N THR A 18 14.90 -2.12 11.58
CA THR A 18 13.57 -2.48 11.10
C THR A 18 12.54 -1.99 12.12
N THR A 19 12.18 -0.71 12.05
CA THR A 19 10.91 -0.25 12.58
C THR A 19 9.87 -0.95 11.72
N SER A 20 9.18 -1.93 12.31
CA SER A 20 7.88 -2.35 11.80
C SER A 20 7.14 -1.10 11.38
N THR A 21 6.58 -1.11 10.17
CA THR A 21 5.79 -0.03 9.61
C THR A 21 4.44 0.07 10.34
N LEU A 22 4.45 0.22 11.68
CA LEU A 22 3.54 1.19 12.24
C LEU A 22 3.87 2.49 11.52
N ALA A 23 2.85 3.20 11.10
CA ALA A 23 2.94 4.60 10.72
C ALA A 23 4.02 5.32 11.53
N ASN A 24 4.71 6.30 10.94
CA ASN A 24 5.79 7.06 11.59
C ASN A 24 5.30 7.95 12.78
N CYS A 25 4.32 7.46 13.54
CA CYS A 25 3.76 7.96 14.78
C CYS A 25 4.66 7.66 16.01
N GLY A 26 5.74 6.90 15.82
CA GLY A 26 6.68 6.55 16.89
C GLY A 26 6.13 5.51 17.88
N ALA A 27 6.70 5.48 19.09
CA ALA A 27 6.21 4.64 20.17
C ALA A 27 5.04 5.32 20.90
N GLY A 28 4.07 4.52 21.38
CA GLY A 28 2.95 5.02 22.16
C GLY A 28 3.40 5.76 23.44
N PRO A 29 2.69 6.82 23.87
CA PRO A 29 3.00 7.54 25.10
C PRO A 29 3.03 6.61 26.31
N LYS A 30 3.97 6.84 27.23
CA LYS A 30 4.04 6.10 28.49
C LYS A 30 3.13 6.74 29.54
N GLN A 31 2.32 5.93 30.21
CA GLN A 31 1.46 6.39 31.29
C GLN A 31 2.28 7.02 32.44
N PRO A 32 1.85 8.16 33.00
CA PRO A 32 2.47 8.75 34.18
C PRO A 32 2.15 7.92 35.43
N GLU A 33 3.04 8.00 36.43
CA GLU A 33 2.79 7.39 37.73
C GLU A 33 1.77 8.22 38.52
N LEU A 34 0.83 7.53 39.19
CA LEU A 34 -0.20 8.17 39.99
C LEU A 34 0.14 8.06 41.49
N PRO A 35 0.09 9.16 42.24
CA PRO A 35 0.30 9.14 43.68
C PRO A 35 -0.91 8.53 44.40
N ASN A 36 -0.70 8.02 45.61
CA ASN A 36 -1.79 7.48 46.43
C ASN A 36 -2.66 8.61 46.99
N GLY A 37 -3.88 8.77 46.50
CA GLY A 37 -4.79 9.83 46.91
C GLY A 37 -5.17 9.84 48.40
N ALA A 38 -4.92 8.77 49.16
CA ALA A 38 -5.16 8.75 50.60
C ALA A 38 -4.02 9.38 51.43
N THR A 39 -2.82 9.47 50.87
CA THR A 39 -1.61 9.91 51.60
C THR A 39 -0.87 11.05 50.90
N ALA A 40 -1.16 11.30 49.62
CA ALA A 40 -0.48 12.30 48.82
C ALA A 40 -0.84 13.72 49.22
N GLY A 41 0.16 14.61 49.21
CA GLY A 41 -0.04 16.03 49.45
C GLY A 41 -0.67 16.76 48.25
N PRO A 42 -1.20 17.99 48.44
CA PRO A 42 -1.81 18.76 47.34
C PRO A 42 -0.90 18.98 46.13
N GLU A 43 0.40 19.22 46.34
CA GLU A 43 1.37 19.44 45.26
C GLU A 43 1.68 18.16 44.47
N GLU A 44 1.71 17.00 45.14
CA GLU A 44 1.90 15.69 44.48
C GLU A 44 0.69 15.37 43.60
N MET A 45 -0.52 15.60 44.13
CA MET A 45 -1.76 15.43 43.37
C MET A 45 -1.84 16.38 42.16
N LYS A 46 -1.42 17.65 42.33
CA LYS A 46 -1.36 18.62 41.23
C LYS A 46 -0.36 18.19 40.14
N THR A 47 0.83 17.76 40.55
CA THR A 47 1.87 17.29 39.61
C THR A 47 1.36 16.09 38.81
N ALA A 48 0.67 15.16 39.46
CA ALA A 48 0.06 14.01 38.79
C ALA A 48 -1.06 14.39 37.82
N LEU A 49 -1.87 15.40 38.17
CA LEU A 49 -2.90 15.95 37.28
C LEU A 49 -2.28 16.56 36.02
N ASP A 50 -1.24 17.39 36.18
CA ASP A 50 -0.55 18.04 35.07
C ASP A 50 0.16 17.00 34.15
N ALA A 51 0.73 15.94 34.75
CA ALA A 51 1.31 14.82 34.01
C ALA A 51 0.24 14.00 33.25
N THR A 52 -0.92 13.78 33.85
CA THR A 52 -2.04 13.07 33.22
C THR A 52 -2.61 13.88 32.05
N ALA A 53 -2.74 15.21 32.20
CA ALA A 53 -3.18 16.08 31.11
C ALA A 53 -2.18 16.06 29.93
N THR A 54 -0.89 16.06 30.22
CA THR A 54 0.16 15.93 29.18
C THR A 54 0.07 14.58 28.48
N PHE A 55 -0.16 13.50 29.24
CA PHE A 55 -0.34 12.15 28.69
C PHE A 55 -1.58 12.04 27.81
N ASP A 56 -2.72 12.62 28.22
CA ASP A 56 -3.96 12.64 27.43
C ASP A 56 -3.76 13.27 26.05
N VAL A 57 -3.12 14.45 26.01
CA VAL A 57 -2.76 15.12 24.75
C VAL A 57 -1.84 14.26 23.89
N ALA A 58 -0.83 13.63 24.51
CA ALA A 58 0.09 12.75 23.79
C ALA A 58 -0.63 11.52 23.21
N VAL A 59 -1.55 10.91 23.96
CA VAL A 59 -2.36 9.77 23.51
C VAL A 59 -3.26 10.17 22.36
N LYS A 60 -3.92 11.33 22.47
CA LYS A 60 -4.76 11.84 21.38
C LYS A 60 -3.95 12.04 20.10
N ASN A 61 -2.81 12.71 20.17
CA ASN A 61 -1.96 12.94 18.99
C ASN A 61 -1.47 11.63 18.37
N TYR A 62 -1.07 10.67 19.22
CA TYR A 62 -0.65 9.35 18.75
C TYR A 62 -1.79 8.59 18.06
N ALA A 63 -2.99 8.59 18.65
CA ALA A 63 -4.18 7.96 18.06
C ALA A 63 -4.59 8.63 16.74
N ASP A 64 -4.61 9.96 16.67
CA ASP A 64 -4.93 10.70 15.46
C ASP A 64 -3.94 10.35 14.33
N CYS A 65 -2.66 10.21 14.65
CA CYS A 65 -1.63 9.77 13.69
C CYS A 65 -1.89 8.34 13.17
N LEU A 66 -2.22 7.40 14.06
CA LEU A 66 -2.55 6.03 13.65
C LEU A 66 -3.80 5.97 12.76
N ILE A 67 -4.81 6.79 13.06
CA ILE A 67 -6.04 6.89 12.25
C ILE A 67 -5.71 7.42 10.85
N ALA A 68 -4.93 8.50 10.76
CA ALA A 68 -4.55 9.09 9.48
C ALA A 68 -3.79 8.09 8.60
N ALA A 69 -2.86 7.33 9.18
CA ALA A 69 -2.13 6.31 8.44
C ALA A 69 -3.02 5.14 8.00
N ALA A 70 -3.94 4.69 8.86
CA ALA A 70 -4.90 3.66 8.49
C ALA A 70 -5.83 4.12 7.35
N GLN A 71 -6.17 5.41 7.29
CA GLN A 71 -6.94 5.99 6.20
C GLN A 71 -6.14 6.04 4.89
N GLU A 72 -4.87 6.43 4.93
CA GLU A 72 -3.98 6.40 3.77
C GLU A 72 -3.89 4.98 3.18
N ASP A 73 -3.71 3.97 4.02
CA ASP A 73 -3.70 2.58 3.59
C ASP A 73 -5.05 2.15 2.97
N ALA A 74 -6.18 2.60 3.54
CA ALA A 74 -7.50 2.29 3.01
C ALA A 74 -7.74 2.92 1.62
N ASP A 75 -7.30 4.16 1.43
CA ASP A 75 -7.39 4.86 0.14
C ASP A 75 -6.52 4.19 -0.92
N LEU A 76 -5.32 3.74 -0.55
CA LEU A 76 -4.44 2.96 -1.44
C LEU A 76 -5.07 1.63 -1.84
N VAL A 77 -5.70 0.93 -0.90
CA VAL A 77 -6.41 -0.33 -1.17
C VAL A 77 -7.61 -0.09 -2.10
N ALA A 78 -8.39 0.96 -1.87
CA ALA A 78 -9.52 1.31 -2.72
C ALA A 78 -9.06 1.62 -4.17
N ALA A 79 -8.02 2.45 -4.31
CA ALA A 79 -7.45 2.76 -5.62
C ALA A 79 -6.88 1.52 -6.34
N ALA A 80 -6.25 0.61 -5.59
CA ALA A 80 -5.77 -0.66 -6.14
C ALA A 80 -6.92 -1.54 -6.62
N GLN A 81 -8.03 -1.59 -5.88
CA GLN A 81 -9.22 -2.35 -6.24
C GLN A 81 -9.84 -1.83 -7.55
N GLU A 82 -10.01 -0.50 -7.68
CA GLU A 82 -10.50 0.13 -8.91
C GLU A 82 -9.59 -0.17 -10.11
N ALA A 83 -8.26 -0.12 -9.91
CA ALA A 83 -7.30 -0.44 -10.97
C ALA A 83 -7.39 -1.92 -11.41
N ILE A 84 -7.63 -2.85 -10.49
CA ILE A 84 -7.81 -4.27 -10.79
C ILE A 84 -9.10 -4.50 -11.59
N GLU A 85 -10.18 -3.82 -11.24
CA GLU A 85 -11.45 -3.90 -11.97
C GLU A 85 -11.31 -3.41 -13.42
N GLU A 86 -10.66 -2.28 -13.62
CA GLU A 86 -10.40 -1.76 -14.97
C GLU A 86 -9.46 -2.67 -15.77
N TYR A 87 -8.41 -3.20 -15.14
CA TYR A 87 -7.53 -4.20 -15.77
C TYR A 87 -8.33 -5.41 -16.27
N ASN A 88 -9.20 -5.98 -15.44
CA ASN A 88 -10.03 -7.13 -15.82
C ASN A 88 -10.99 -6.78 -16.97
N ARG A 89 -11.58 -5.58 -16.95
CA ARG A 89 -12.44 -5.10 -18.03
C ARG A 89 -11.70 -5.01 -19.37
N LEU A 90 -10.47 -4.49 -19.36
CA LEU A 90 -9.64 -4.38 -20.56
C LEU A 90 -9.22 -5.74 -21.10
N ILE A 91 -8.85 -6.69 -20.23
CA ILE A 91 -8.52 -8.06 -20.65
C ILE A 91 -9.74 -8.75 -21.29
N ALA A 92 -10.93 -8.61 -20.68
CA ALA A 92 -12.16 -9.17 -21.25
C ALA A 92 -12.47 -8.57 -22.62
N ALA A 93 -12.33 -7.24 -22.78
CA ALA A 93 -12.52 -6.58 -24.07
C ALA A 93 -11.52 -7.06 -25.13
N ALA A 94 -10.25 -7.24 -24.75
CA ALA A 94 -9.22 -7.75 -25.64
C ALA A 94 -9.50 -9.20 -26.09
N GLN A 95 -9.97 -10.06 -25.17
CA GLN A 95 -10.38 -11.43 -25.49
C GLN A 95 -11.53 -11.45 -26.49
N THR A 96 -12.59 -10.68 -26.24
CA THR A 96 -13.72 -10.55 -27.18
C THR A 96 -13.25 -10.10 -28.57
N ALA A 97 -12.38 -9.11 -28.66
CA ALA A 97 -11.86 -8.63 -29.95
C ALA A 97 -11.05 -9.73 -30.69
N MET A 98 -10.28 -10.53 -29.96
CA MET A 98 -9.55 -11.66 -30.53
C MET A 98 -10.47 -12.77 -31.02
N ASP A 99 -11.54 -13.06 -30.28
CA ASP A 99 -12.56 -14.03 -30.67
C ASP A 99 -13.30 -13.59 -31.94
N GLU A 100 -13.70 -12.32 -32.03
CA GLU A 100 -14.31 -11.74 -33.22
C GLU A 100 -13.39 -11.82 -34.44
N ARG A 101 -12.10 -11.50 -34.25
CA ARG A 101 -11.08 -11.62 -35.29
C ARG A 101 -10.91 -13.06 -35.76
N ASN A 102 -10.89 -14.02 -34.83
CA ASN A 102 -10.76 -15.44 -35.16
C ASN A 102 -11.97 -15.94 -35.96
N ALA A 103 -13.18 -15.59 -35.53
CA ALA A 103 -14.41 -15.91 -36.25
C ALA A 103 -14.42 -15.30 -37.66
N LEU A 104 -13.91 -14.07 -37.83
CA LEU A 104 -13.77 -13.46 -39.15
C LEU A 104 -12.79 -14.24 -40.04
N VAL A 105 -11.65 -14.66 -39.49
CA VAL A 105 -10.66 -15.45 -40.25
C VAL A 105 -11.20 -16.81 -40.65
N GLU A 106 -11.96 -17.48 -39.78
CA GLU A 106 -12.63 -18.74 -40.13
C GLU A 106 -13.59 -18.56 -41.30
N ARG A 107 -14.46 -17.54 -41.24
CA ARG A 107 -15.38 -17.20 -42.34
C ARG A 107 -14.62 -16.90 -43.62
N TRP A 108 -13.58 -16.07 -43.54
CA TRP A 108 -12.75 -15.74 -44.71
C TRP A 108 -12.10 -16.98 -45.33
N ASN A 109 -11.55 -17.87 -44.51
CA ASN A 109 -10.92 -19.10 -44.99
C ASN A 109 -11.92 -20.01 -45.71
N ALA A 110 -13.17 -20.08 -45.22
CA ALA A 110 -14.25 -20.82 -45.89
C ALA A 110 -14.55 -20.23 -47.28
N GLU A 111 -14.78 -18.91 -47.36
CA GLU A 111 -15.07 -18.22 -48.63
C GLU A 111 -13.91 -18.32 -49.63
N ALA A 112 -12.67 -18.15 -49.15
CA ALA A 112 -11.48 -18.32 -49.97
C ALA A 112 -11.29 -19.76 -50.47
N GLY A 113 -11.76 -20.76 -49.72
CA GLY A 113 -11.83 -22.16 -50.14
C GLY A 113 -12.81 -22.35 -51.31
N ILE A 114 -14.04 -21.82 -51.17
CA ILE A 114 -15.08 -21.87 -52.21
C ILE A 114 -14.59 -21.21 -53.50
N PHE A 115 -13.99 -20.03 -53.39
CA PHE A 115 -13.45 -19.31 -54.54
C PHE A 115 -12.36 -20.12 -55.26
N ARG A 116 -11.44 -20.74 -54.52
CA ARG A 116 -10.38 -21.58 -55.09
C ARG A 116 -10.94 -22.80 -55.80
N ALA A 117 -11.93 -23.47 -55.22
CA ALA A 117 -12.58 -24.63 -55.84
C ALA A 117 -13.22 -24.24 -57.19
N ARG A 118 -13.93 -23.11 -57.24
CA ARG A 118 -14.54 -22.60 -58.49
C ARG A 118 -13.53 -22.34 -59.61
N LEU A 119 -12.29 -21.98 -59.29
CA LEU A 119 -11.24 -21.73 -60.30
C LEU A 119 -10.56 -23.01 -60.80
N ALA A 120 -10.76 -24.14 -60.12
CA ALA A 120 -10.16 -25.42 -60.47
C ALA A 120 -11.05 -26.28 -61.39
N ASP A 121 -12.32 -25.88 -61.56
CA ASP A 121 -13.27 -26.39 -62.55
C ASP A 121 -13.17 -25.61 -63.88
#